data_AF-T0RUT8-F1
#
_entry.id   AF-T0RUT8-F1
#
_cell.length_a   1.000
_cell.length_b   1.000
_cell.length_c   1.000
_cell.angle_alpha   90.00
_cell.angle_beta   90.00
_cell.angle_gamma   90.00
#
_symmetry.space_group_name_H-M   'P 1'
#
loop_
_entity.id
_entity.type
_entity.pdbx_description
1 polymer ?
#
loop_
_entity_poly.entity_id
_entity_poly.type
_entity_poly.pdbx_seq_one_letter_code
_entity_poly.pdbx_strand_id
1 'polypeptide(L)'
;MRVDKLVKYFSKNESGMAIIMVTTAVAILTLVLTEFTFETKLNKIRVENQVDRYQAKLNAEAGLKFALAKLRIYKEAWNTLEDNDSLKETVSPSDAESVVTQPFVYPIPLPPSANIIQKTALEDFEKENLLRGELVISMSPVTGFLNPNSLKVIKKDNTSNQDQNQDQDQDDENQSNLSPEAFMEKTFTETFQEIFKEKIENDEDFAIKYSNINIDLLVKELKYYVNNPKDYDEPEKADIEKNLLTS
;
A
#
# COMPACT_ATOMS: atom_id res chain seq x y z
N MET A 1 25.66 42.36 -62.33
CA MET A 1 26.88 41.95 -63.06
C MET A 1 28.04 41.43 -62.18
N ARG A 2 27.83 41.08 -60.89
CA ARG A 2 28.86 40.44 -60.03
C ARG A 2 28.53 38.99 -59.63
N VAL A 3 27.28 38.54 -59.77
CA VAL A 3 26.88 37.15 -59.51
C VAL A 3 27.30 36.23 -60.66
N ASP A 4 27.15 36.69 -61.92
CA ASP A 4 27.50 35.89 -63.11
C ASP A 4 28.99 35.53 -63.21
N LYS A 5 29.88 36.42 -62.73
CA LYS A 5 31.33 36.17 -62.73
C LYS A 5 31.74 35.15 -61.66
N LEU A 6 31.04 35.11 -60.52
CA LEU A 6 31.27 34.11 -59.47
C LEU A 6 30.83 32.72 -59.95
N VAL A 7 29.63 32.62 -60.53
CA VAL A 7 29.11 31.35 -61.08
C VAL A 7 30.02 30.79 -62.18
N LYS A 8 30.57 31.64 -63.05
CA LYS A 8 31.47 31.22 -64.13
C LYS A 8 32.87 30.78 -63.64
N TYR A 9 33.31 31.25 -62.47
CA TYR A 9 34.56 30.81 -61.84
C TYR A 9 34.41 29.43 -61.20
N PHE A 10 33.25 29.15 -60.59
CA PHE A 10 32.90 27.84 -60.05
C PHE A 10 32.72 26.75 -61.13
N SER A 11 32.21 27.11 -62.31
CA SER A 11 32.05 26.18 -63.44
C SER A 11 33.36 25.68 -64.05
N LYS A 12 34.51 26.32 -63.80
CA LYS A 12 35.83 25.86 -64.30
C LYS A 12 36.58 24.95 -63.32
N ASN A 13 36.08 24.82 -62.10
CA ASN A 13 36.73 24.08 -61.01
C ASN A 13 35.76 23.00 -60.49
N GLU A 14 35.42 22.06 -61.37
CA GLU A 14 34.41 21.02 -61.15
C GLU A 14 34.67 20.19 -59.88
N SER A 15 35.94 19.93 -59.58
CA SER A 15 36.39 19.22 -58.38
C SER A 15 36.13 20.01 -57.08
N GLY A 16 36.29 21.33 -57.08
CA GLY A 16 35.99 22.17 -55.90
C GLY A 16 34.49 22.28 -55.62
N MET A 17 33.67 22.40 -56.67
CA MET A 17 32.21 22.41 -56.54
C MET A 17 31.65 21.06 -56.10
N ALA A 18 32.22 19.95 -56.60
CA ALA A 18 31.87 18.61 -56.15
C ALA A 18 32.14 18.42 -54.65
N ILE A 19 33.29 18.89 -54.15
CA ILE A 19 33.63 18.80 -52.72
C ILE A 19 32.63 19.60 -51.87
N ILE A 20 32.27 20.82 -52.26
CA ILE A 20 31.29 21.65 -51.53
C ILE A 20 29.91 21.00 -51.53
N MET A 21 29.47 20.45 -52.67
CA MET A 21 28.19 19.75 -52.79
C MET A 21 28.14 18.51 -51.90
N VAL A 22 29.19 17.68 -51.92
CA VAL A 22 29.28 16.48 -51.07
C VAL A 22 29.35 16.86 -49.60
N THR A 23 30.15 17.86 -49.23
CA THR A 23 30.27 18.31 -47.82
C THR A 23 28.94 18.86 -47.30
N THR A 24 28.21 19.62 -48.13
CA THR A 24 26.88 20.13 -47.77
C THR A 24 25.86 19.00 -47.63
N ALA A 25 25.88 18.02 -48.54
CA ALA A 25 25.03 16.84 -48.45
C ALA A 25 25.31 16.01 -47.20
N VAL A 26 26.59 15.79 -46.86
CA VAL A 26 27.01 15.10 -45.63
C VAL A 26 26.59 15.87 -44.39
N ALA A 27 26.72 17.20 -44.38
CA ALA A 27 26.27 18.03 -43.27
C ALA A 27 24.76 17.93 -43.04
N ILE A 28 23.96 18.01 -44.11
CA ILE A 28 22.49 17.85 -44.02
C ILE A 28 22.13 16.44 -43.53
N LEU A 29 22.75 15.40 -44.08
CA LEU A 29 22.50 14.01 -43.66
C LEU A 29 22.89 13.77 -42.21
N THR A 30 23.97 14.40 -41.74
CA THR A 30 24.42 14.28 -40.34
C THR A 30 23.42 14.92 -39.38
N LEU A 31 22.83 16.06 -39.74
CA LEU A 31 21.79 16.72 -38.95
C LEU A 31 20.54 15.83 -38.86
N VAL A 32 20.07 15.33 -40.01
CA VAL A 32 18.90 14.42 -40.05
C VAL A 32 19.15 13.14 -39.25
N LEU A 33 20.34 12.55 -39.37
CA LEU A 33 20.70 11.35 -38.62
C LEU A 33 20.72 11.62 -37.11
N THR A 34 21.17 12.80 -36.70
CA THR A 34 21.22 13.20 -35.29
C THR A 34 19.81 13.32 -34.72
N GLU A 35 18.90 14.00 -35.41
CA GLU A 35 17.49 14.13 -35.00
C GLU A 35 16.80 12.76 -34.96
N PHE A 36 16.95 11.94 -35.99
CA PHE A 36 16.37 10.61 -36.04
C PHE A 36 16.89 9.70 -34.92
N THR A 37 18.20 9.77 -34.63
CA THR A 37 18.80 9.00 -33.53
C THR A 37 18.28 9.47 -32.18
N PHE A 38 18.11 10.78 -31.98
CA PHE A 38 17.56 11.33 -30.74
C PHE A 38 16.11 10.89 -30.54
N GLU A 39 15.25 11.04 -31.55
CA GLU A 39 13.85 10.62 -31.49
C GLU A 39 13.73 9.11 -31.27
N THR A 40 14.56 8.31 -31.94
CA THR A 40 14.57 6.85 -31.77
C THR A 40 14.95 6.46 -30.34
N LYS A 41 15.99 7.09 -29.77
CA LYS A 41 16.38 6.85 -28.38
C LYS A 41 15.27 7.25 -27.40
N LEU A 42 14.64 8.40 -27.62
CA LEU A 42 13.54 8.87 -26.78
C LEU A 42 12.33 7.93 -26.84
N ASN A 43 11.96 7.51 -28.05
CA ASN A 43 10.86 6.56 -28.25
C ASN A 43 11.18 5.19 -27.66
N LYS A 44 12.42 4.71 -27.80
CA LYS A 44 12.87 3.46 -27.16
C LYS A 44 12.67 3.51 -25.66
N ILE A 45 13.16 4.54 -24.98
CA ILE A 45 13.01 4.72 -23.53
C ILE A 45 11.52 4.77 -23.15
N ARG A 46 10.68 5.49 -23.92
CA ARG A 46 9.25 5.57 -23.65
C ARG A 46 8.56 4.21 -23.74
N VAL A 47 8.87 3.44 -24.79
CA VAL A 47 8.30 2.10 -25.00
C VAL A 47 8.79 1.13 -23.93
N GLU A 48 10.09 1.14 -23.59
CA GLU A 48 10.65 0.33 -22.52
C GLU A 48 9.96 0.63 -21.18
N ASN A 49 9.84 1.91 -20.80
CA ASN A 49 9.13 2.30 -19.58
C ASN A 49 7.65 1.86 -19.59
N GLN A 50 7.00 1.88 -20.75
CA GLN A 50 5.63 1.43 -20.87
C GLN A 50 5.53 -0.09 -20.66
N VAL A 51 6.42 -0.86 -21.28
CA VAL A 51 6.52 -2.32 -21.12
C VAL A 51 6.83 -2.66 -19.65
N ASP A 52 7.82 -2.00 -19.05
CA ASP A 52 8.22 -2.22 -17.66
C ASP A 52 7.07 -1.93 -16.70
N ARG A 53 6.28 -0.86 -16.92
CA ARG A 53 5.10 -0.57 -16.12
C ARG A 53 4.04 -1.66 -16.21
N TYR A 54 3.79 -2.19 -17.42
CA TYR A 54 2.85 -3.30 -17.58
C TYR A 54 3.37 -4.58 -16.93
N GLN A 55 4.66 -4.89 -17.09
CA GLN A 55 5.28 -6.05 -16.45
C GLN A 55 5.23 -5.94 -14.92
N ALA A 56 5.56 -4.77 -14.35
CA ALA A 56 5.46 -4.53 -12.91
C ALA A 56 4.03 -4.72 -12.39
N LYS A 57 3.03 -4.25 -13.15
CA LYS A 57 1.62 -4.48 -12.82
C LYS A 57 1.27 -5.97 -12.83
N LEU A 58 1.66 -6.69 -13.88
CA LEU A 58 1.41 -8.14 -13.98
C LEU A 58 2.11 -8.92 -12.86
N ASN A 59 3.36 -8.56 -12.53
CA ASN A 59 4.09 -9.14 -11.41
C ASN A 59 3.39 -8.86 -10.08
N ALA A 60 2.87 -7.65 -9.86
CA ALA A 60 2.11 -7.29 -8.67
C ALA A 60 0.79 -8.08 -8.57
N GLU A 61 0.07 -8.25 -9.68
CA GLU A 61 -1.13 -9.08 -9.74
C GLU A 61 -0.83 -10.56 -9.46
N ALA A 62 0.28 -11.08 -9.99
CA ALA A 62 0.77 -12.42 -9.68
C ALA A 62 1.12 -12.56 -8.19
N GLY A 63 1.79 -11.55 -7.61
CA GLY A 63 2.12 -11.50 -6.20
C GLY A 63 0.88 -11.48 -5.29
N LEU A 64 -0.16 -10.72 -5.66
CA LEU A 64 -1.45 -10.75 -4.97
C LEU A 64 -2.09 -12.13 -5.03
N LYS A 65 -2.13 -12.76 -6.21
CA LYS A 65 -2.68 -14.12 -6.36
C LYS A 65 -1.89 -15.14 -5.53
N PHE A 66 -0.57 -15.00 -5.46
CA PHE A 66 0.28 -15.83 -4.64
C PHE A 66 -0.01 -15.64 -3.14
N ALA A 67 -0.13 -14.40 -2.67
CA ALA A 67 -0.53 -14.10 -1.28
C ALA A 67 -1.92 -14.69 -0.95
N LEU A 68 -2.89 -14.58 -1.87
CA LEU A 68 -4.20 -15.21 -1.72
C LEU A 68 -4.12 -16.73 -1.65
N ALA A 69 -3.22 -17.36 -2.43
CA ALA A 69 -2.97 -18.79 -2.34
C ALA A 69 -2.39 -19.18 -0.97
N LYS A 70 -1.41 -18.42 -0.45
CA LYS A 70 -0.89 -18.61 0.92
C LYS A 70 -1.99 -18.51 1.98
N LEU A 71 -2.90 -17.54 1.86
CA LEU A 71 -4.05 -17.39 2.77
C LEU A 71 -5.05 -18.56 2.66
N ARG A 72 -5.26 -19.11 1.47
CA ARG A 72 -6.11 -20.30 1.32
C ARG A 72 -5.49 -21.52 1.99
N ILE A 73 -4.17 -21.70 1.82
CA ILE A 73 -3.43 -22.76 2.50
C ILE A 73 -3.51 -22.56 4.02
N TYR A 74 -3.35 -21.33 4.51
CA TYR A 74 -3.51 -21.00 5.92
C TYR A 74 -4.90 -21.41 6.45
N LYS A 75 -5.96 -21.00 5.74
CA LYS A 75 -7.34 -21.31 6.13
C LYS A 75 -7.57 -22.81 6.21
N GLU A 76 -7.10 -23.57 5.22
CA GLU A 76 -7.27 -25.03 5.20
C GLU A 76 -6.45 -25.70 6.30
N ALA A 77 -5.21 -25.26 6.50
CA ALA A 77 -4.37 -25.73 7.60
C ALA A 77 -5.02 -25.46 8.95
N TRP A 78 -5.63 -24.28 9.12
CA TRP A 78 -6.35 -23.91 10.33
C TRP A 78 -7.57 -24.80 10.58
N ASN A 79 -8.42 -25.00 9.56
CA ASN A 79 -9.58 -25.90 9.67
C ASN A 79 -9.14 -27.32 10.05
N THR A 80 -8.08 -27.81 9.41
CA THR A 80 -7.54 -29.16 9.68
C THR A 80 -6.97 -29.27 11.10
N LEU A 81 -6.34 -28.19 11.60
CA LEU A 81 -5.84 -28.11 12.96
C LEU A 81 -6.99 -28.09 13.98
N GLU A 82 -8.07 -27.37 13.67
CA GLU A 82 -9.26 -27.28 14.53
C GLU A 82 -10.02 -28.61 14.62
N ASP A 83 -10.08 -29.36 13.52
CA ASP A 83 -10.80 -30.64 13.45
C ASP A 83 -10.02 -31.83 14.07
N ASN A 84 -8.70 -31.71 14.24
CA ASN A 84 -7.85 -32.82 14.69
C ASN A 84 -7.11 -32.51 16.00
N ASP A 85 -7.63 -33.04 17.11
CA ASP A 85 -7.10 -32.81 18.45
C ASP A 85 -5.64 -33.29 18.64
N SER A 86 -5.19 -34.31 17.90
CA SER A 86 -3.80 -34.79 17.96
C SER A 86 -2.80 -33.82 17.33
N LEU A 87 -3.23 -33.01 16.35
CA LEU A 87 -2.38 -32.02 15.70
C LEU A 87 -2.25 -30.73 16.52
N LYS A 88 -3.29 -30.36 17.29
CA LYS A 88 -3.28 -29.20 18.20
C LYS A 88 -2.19 -29.30 19.27
N GLU A 89 -1.85 -30.51 19.70
CA GLU A 89 -0.79 -30.74 20.68
C GLU A 89 0.62 -30.55 20.11
N THR A 90 0.80 -30.65 18.79
CA THR A 90 2.11 -30.64 18.13
C THR A 90 2.39 -29.34 17.36
N VAL A 91 1.36 -28.74 16.77
CA VAL A 91 1.49 -27.53 15.94
C VAL A 91 0.67 -26.41 16.55
N SER A 92 1.33 -25.31 16.90
CA SER A 92 0.63 -24.16 17.45
C SER A 92 0.00 -23.31 16.32
N PRO A 93 -1.09 -22.60 16.62
CA PRO A 93 -1.61 -21.51 15.79
C PRO A 93 -0.54 -20.54 15.24
N SER A 94 0.45 -20.20 16.06
CA SER A 94 1.51 -19.27 15.72
C SER A 94 2.46 -19.83 14.66
N ASP A 95 2.67 -21.14 14.64
CA ASP A 95 3.51 -21.80 13.62
C ASP A 95 2.83 -21.73 12.24
N ALA A 96 1.51 -21.97 12.20
CA ALA A 96 0.73 -21.87 10.97
C ALA A 96 0.73 -20.43 10.41
N GLU A 97 0.64 -19.43 11.29
CA GLU A 97 0.72 -18.03 10.92
C GLU A 97 2.11 -17.66 10.38
N SER A 98 3.17 -18.15 11.02
CA SER A 98 4.57 -17.88 10.63
C SER A 98 4.90 -18.37 9.22
N VAL A 99 4.39 -19.52 8.81
CA VAL A 99 4.56 -20.05 7.44
C VAL A 99 3.95 -19.12 6.40
N VAL A 100 2.83 -18.49 6.75
CA VAL A 100 2.04 -17.66 5.82
C VAL A 100 2.56 -16.23 5.77
N THR A 101 3.16 -15.74 6.86
CA THR A 101 3.81 -14.42 6.91
C THR A 101 5.24 -14.43 6.37
N GLN A 102 5.88 -15.61 6.23
CA GLN A 102 7.23 -15.72 5.67
C GLN A 102 7.35 -15.01 4.30
N PRO A 103 8.30 -14.07 4.13
CA PRO A 103 8.44 -13.33 2.90
C PRO A 103 8.90 -14.24 1.77
N PHE A 104 8.36 -14.00 0.58
CA PHE A 104 8.83 -14.60 -0.66
C PHE A 104 9.59 -13.55 -1.47
N VAL A 105 10.77 -13.91 -1.95
CA VAL A 105 11.64 -13.04 -2.75
C VAL A 105 12.02 -13.79 -4.02
N TYR A 106 11.89 -13.09 -5.14
CA TYR A 106 12.33 -13.52 -6.45
C TYR A 106 13.24 -12.44 -7.07
N PRO A 107 14.39 -12.81 -7.67
CA PRO A 107 14.95 -14.16 -7.75
C PRO A 107 15.33 -14.72 -6.37
N ILE A 108 15.41 -16.06 -6.27
CA ILE A 108 15.72 -16.71 -4.99
C ILE A 108 17.22 -16.49 -4.71
N PRO A 109 17.60 -15.86 -3.59
CA PRO A 109 19.00 -15.61 -3.30
C PRO A 109 19.75 -16.92 -3.02
N LEU A 110 20.87 -17.14 -3.71
CA LEU A 110 21.76 -18.29 -3.44
C LEU A 110 22.79 -17.93 -2.37
N PRO A 111 22.93 -18.74 -1.30
CA PRO A 111 24.03 -18.56 -0.36
C PRO A 111 25.37 -18.87 -1.04
N PRO A 112 26.49 -18.23 -0.61
CA PRO A 112 27.81 -18.48 -1.19
C PRO A 112 28.26 -19.95 -1.12
N SER A 113 27.75 -20.70 -0.14
CA SER A 113 28.00 -22.13 0.08
C SER A 113 27.10 -23.06 -0.75
N ALA A 114 26.27 -22.53 -1.65
CA ALA A 114 25.34 -23.34 -2.44
C ALA A 114 26.09 -24.35 -3.31
N ASN A 115 25.65 -25.61 -3.28
CA ASN A 115 26.23 -26.68 -4.08
C ASN A 115 25.80 -26.57 -5.56
N ILE A 116 26.46 -27.32 -6.44
CA ILE A 116 26.21 -27.27 -7.89
C ILE A 116 24.75 -27.64 -8.21
N ILE A 117 24.16 -28.59 -7.49
CA ILE A 117 22.78 -29.05 -7.71
C ILE A 117 21.78 -27.92 -7.45
N GLN A 118 21.96 -27.16 -6.35
CA GLN A 118 21.11 -26.02 -6.00
C GLN A 118 21.22 -24.90 -7.02
N LYS A 119 22.43 -24.65 -7.54
CA LYS A 119 22.66 -23.65 -8.59
C LYS A 119 21.95 -24.03 -9.88
N THR A 120 22.09 -25.28 -10.32
CA THR A 120 21.42 -25.78 -11.53
C THR A 120 19.89 -25.76 -11.37
N ALA A 121 19.37 -26.22 -10.23
CA ALA A 121 17.93 -26.21 -9.97
C ALA A 121 17.36 -24.78 -10.00
N LEU A 122 18.10 -23.80 -9.47
CA LEU A 122 17.66 -22.40 -9.54
C LEU A 122 17.76 -21.84 -10.97
N GLU A 123 18.85 -22.11 -11.69
CA GLU A 123 19.00 -21.67 -13.08
C GLU A 123 17.89 -22.22 -13.97
N ASP A 124 17.48 -23.47 -13.76
CA ASP A 124 16.39 -24.10 -14.52
C ASP A 124 15.03 -23.49 -14.14
N PHE A 125 14.80 -23.24 -12.84
CA PHE A 125 13.63 -22.51 -12.38
C PHE A 125 13.54 -21.10 -13.00
N GLU A 126 14.64 -20.34 -13.02
CA GLU A 126 14.67 -18.98 -13.58
C GLU A 126 14.44 -18.95 -15.09
N LYS A 127 14.89 -19.96 -15.83
CA LYS A 127 14.66 -20.08 -17.28
C LYS A 127 13.19 -20.35 -17.62
N GLU A 128 12.51 -21.16 -16.81
CA GLU A 128 11.10 -21.52 -17.02
C GLU A 128 10.14 -20.46 -16.47
N ASN A 129 10.62 -19.57 -15.60
CA ASN A 129 9.78 -18.57 -14.95
C ASN A 129 9.43 -17.41 -15.89
N LEU A 130 8.15 -17.02 -15.87
CA LEU A 130 7.63 -15.86 -16.61
C LEU A 130 7.84 -14.53 -15.87
N LEU A 131 8.20 -14.59 -14.57
CA LEU A 131 8.50 -13.42 -13.78
C LEU A 131 9.81 -12.77 -14.25
N ARG A 132 9.71 -11.50 -14.62
CA ARG A 132 10.85 -10.68 -15.01
C ARG A 132 11.09 -9.59 -13.98
N GLY A 133 12.35 -9.39 -13.61
CA GLY A 133 12.74 -8.43 -12.58
C GLY A 133 12.59 -8.99 -11.17
N GLU A 134 12.52 -8.09 -10.20
CA GLU A 134 12.47 -8.43 -8.78
C GLU A 134 11.02 -8.41 -8.27
N LEU A 135 10.66 -9.39 -7.44
CA LEU A 135 9.37 -9.47 -6.78
C LEU A 135 9.58 -9.84 -5.32
N VAL A 136 9.07 -9.01 -4.42
CA VAL A 136 9.05 -9.27 -2.98
C VAL A 136 7.60 -9.27 -2.53
N ILE A 137 7.20 -10.36 -1.86
CA ILE A 137 5.87 -10.50 -1.27
C ILE A 137 6.06 -10.69 0.22
N SER A 138 5.62 -9.71 0.99
CA SER A 138 5.57 -9.75 2.44
C SER A 138 4.11 -9.68 2.89
N MET A 139 3.76 -10.51 3.87
CA MET A 139 2.44 -10.51 4.48
C MET A 139 2.61 -10.28 5.98
N SER A 140 1.79 -9.40 6.54
CA SER A 140 1.78 -9.11 7.97
C SER A 140 0.35 -9.21 8.49
N PRO A 141 0.14 -9.86 9.65
CA PRO A 141 -1.16 -9.88 10.27
C PRO A 141 -1.51 -8.46 10.72
N VAL A 142 -2.76 -8.07 10.48
CA VAL A 142 -3.34 -6.85 11.03
C VAL A 142 -4.20 -7.27 12.22
N THR A 143 -3.52 -7.65 13.31
CA THR A 143 -4.15 -8.06 14.57
C THR A 143 -3.74 -7.08 15.67
N GLY A 144 -4.62 -6.83 16.64
CA GLY A 144 -4.34 -5.91 17.76
C GLY A 144 -4.48 -4.41 17.44
N PHE A 145 -4.72 -4.02 16.18
CA PHE A 145 -5.07 -2.64 15.87
C PHE A 145 -6.54 -2.35 16.24
N LEU A 146 -6.77 -1.28 16.99
CA LEU A 146 -8.11 -0.77 17.22
C LEU A 146 -8.65 -0.17 15.92
N ASN A 147 -9.73 -0.76 15.38
CA ASN A 147 -10.37 -0.26 14.16
C ASN A 147 -11.36 0.86 14.51
N PRO A 148 -11.12 2.12 14.10
CA PRO A 148 -12.00 3.24 14.42
C PRO A 148 -13.40 3.07 13.80
N ASN A 149 -13.51 2.32 12.70
CA ASN A 149 -14.80 2.02 12.08
C ASN A 149 -15.72 1.15 12.96
N SER A 150 -15.17 0.49 13.99
CA SER A 150 -15.95 -0.28 14.95
C SER A 150 -16.76 0.60 15.92
N LEU A 151 -16.54 1.92 15.93
CA LEU A 151 -17.35 2.89 16.70
C LEU A 151 -18.64 3.31 15.99
N LYS A 152 -18.91 2.74 14.81
CA LYS A 152 -20.09 3.08 14.02
C LYS A 152 -21.36 2.53 14.70
N VAL A 153 -22.32 3.40 14.97
CA VAL A 153 -23.63 3.04 15.51
C VAL A 153 -24.49 2.40 14.43
N ILE A 154 -24.76 1.11 14.54
CA ILE A 154 -25.68 0.41 13.64
C ILE A 154 -27.08 0.49 14.23
N LYS A 155 -27.86 1.50 13.83
CA LYS A 155 -29.31 1.51 14.10
C LYS A 155 -29.92 0.28 13.45
N LYS A 156 -30.42 -0.66 14.26
CA LYS A 156 -31.25 -1.76 13.75
C LYS A 156 -32.48 -1.12 13.13
N ASP A 157 -32.72 -1.34 11.84
CA ASP A 157 -33.97 -0.92 11.21
C ASP A 157 -35.12 -1.54 12.00
N ASN A 158 -35.98 -0.69 12.56
CA ASN A 158 -37.20 -1.08 13.29
C ASN A 158 -38.23 -1.68 12.32
N THR A 159 -37.91 -2.83 11.74
CA THR A 159 -38.87 -3.69 11.03
C THR A 159 -38.84 -5.07 11.66
N SER A 160 -39.07 -5.15 12.97
CA SER A 160 -39.53 -6.35 13.67
C SER A 160 -40.22 -5.93 14.96
N ASN A 161 -41.47 -6.38 15.08
CA ASN A 161 -42.48 -5.97 16.06
C ASN A 161 -42.07 -6.16 17.53
N GLN A 162 -42.65 -5.29 18.36
CA GLN A 162 -43.17 -5.50 19.73
C GLN A 162 -42.37 -6.44 20.64
N ASP A 163 -41.77 -5.92 21.71
CA ASP A 163 -42.47 -5.80 23.00
C ASP A 163 -41.54 -5.23 24.11
N GLN A 164 -42.18 -4.60 25.10
CA GLN A 164 -41.71 -4.21 26.44
C GLN A 164 -41.13 -2.81 26.67
N ASN A 165 -42.03 -1.96 27.22
CA ASN A 165 -41.76 -1.04 28.31
C ASN A 165 -40.88 -1.67 29.40
N GLN A 166 -39.91 -0.91 29.92
CA GLN A 166 -39.84 -0.57 31.35
C GLN A 166 -38.80 0.52 31.66
N ASP A 167 -39.13 1.28 32.69
CA ASP A 167 -38.49 2.49 33.22
C ASP A 167 -37.10 2.30 33.86
N GLN A 168 -36.38 3.43 33.88
CA GLN A 168 -35.40 3.98 34.84
C GLN A 168 -34.63 3.12 35.87
N ASP A 169 -33.34 3.51 35.95
CA ASP A 169 -32.44 3.67 37.10
C ASP A 169 -31.48 2.54 37.56
N GLN A 170 -30.19 2.93 37.46
CA GLN A 170 -29.06 2.79 38.39
C GLN A 170 -28.34 1.44 38.65
N ASP A 171 -27.01 1.63 38.71
CA ASP A 171 -25.91 0.91 39.36
C ASP A 171 -25.26 -0.32 38.68
N ASP A 172 -23.99 -0.07 38.36
CA ASP A 172 -22.77 -0.88 38.48
C ASP A 172 -22.81 -2.42 38.47
N GLU A 173 -21.75 -2.96 37.85
CA GLU A 173 -21.36 -4.37 37.74
C GLU A 173 -22.09 -5.20 36.66
N ASN A 174 -21.83 -4.92 35.38
CA ASN A 174 -21.82 -5.98 34.36
C ASN A 174 -21.00 -5.56 33.12
N GLN A 175 -19.70 -5.88 33.12
CA GLN A 175 -18.86 -5.80 31.91
C GLN A 175 -19.28 -6.80 30.81
N SER A 176 -20.29 -7.64 31.05
CA SER A 176 -20.71 -8.74 30.17
C SER A 176 -21.83 -8.40 29.18
N ASN A 177 -22.42 -7.19 29.22
CA ASN A 177 -23.55 -6.79 28.37
C ASN A 177 -23.35 -5.46 27.62
N LEU A 178 -22.10 -4.99 27.46
CA LEU A 178 -21.82 -3.81 26.63
C LEU A 178 -22.10 -4.12 25.16
N SER A 179 -22.77 -3.19 24.45
CA SER A 179 -22.86 -3.29 22.98
C SER A 179 -21.44 -3.30 22.39
N PRO A 180 -21.21 -3.96 21.24
CA PRO A 180 -19.88 -3.99 20.61
C PRO A 180 -19.27 -2.59 20.45
N GLU A 181 -20.11 -1.59 20.17
CA GLU A 181 -19.73 -0.19 20.04
C GLU A 181 -19.28 0.42 21.38
N ALA A 182 -20.02 0.19 22.46
CA ALA A 182 -19.68 0.70 23.80
C ALA A 182 -18.42 0.03 24.37
N PHE A 183 -18.22 -1.25 24.08
CA PHE A 183 -16.99 -1.96 24.43
C PHE A 183 -15.78 -1.37 23.69
N MET A 184 -15.92 -1.13 22.38
CA MET A 184 -14.87 -0.51 21.59
C MET A 184 -14.56 0.91 22.04
N GLU A 185 -15.58 1.73 22.32
CA GLU A 185 -15.43 3.09 22.84
C GLU A 185 -14.61 3.09 24.14
N LYS A 186 -14.98 2.23 25.10
CA LYS A 186 -14.22 2.07 26.34
C LYS A 186 -12.76 1.66 26.07
N THR A 187 -12.55 0.70 25.18
CA THR A 187 -11.20 0.23 24.83
C THR A 187 -10.37 1.36 24.20
N PHE A 188 -10.97 2.17 23.32
CA PHE A 188 -10.32 3.35 22.74
C PHE A 188 -9.95 4.37 23.81
N THR A 189 -10.87 4.68 24.73
CA THR A 189 -10.62 5.62 25.82
C THR A 189 -9.49 5.15 26.72
N GLU A 190 -9.51 3.90 27.18
CA GLU A 190 -8.47 3.33 28.04
C GLU A 190 -7.11 3.33 27.35
N THR A 191 -7.06 2.92 26.08
CA THR A 191 -5.81 2.87 25.30
C THR A 191 -5.24 4.27 25.08
N PHE A 192 -6.08 5.25 24.73
CA PHE A 192 -5.62 6.63 24.57
C PHE A 192 -5.18 7.23 25.90
N GLN A 193 -5.87 6.93 27.01
CA GLN A 193 -5.45 7.38 28.35
C GLN A 193 -4.05 6.86 28.70
N GLU A 194 -3.78 5.58 28.47
CA GLU A 194 -2.47 5.00 28.71
C GLU A 194 -1.38 5.63 27.83
N ILE A 195 -1.62 5.73 26.51
CA ILE A 195 -0.66 6.30 25.56
C ILE A 195 -0.40 7.78 25.85
N PHE A 196 -1.43 8.58 26.11
CA PHE A 196 -1.26 10.00 26.41
C PHE A 196 -0.52 10.21 27.73
N LYS A 197 -0.82 9.40 28.75
CA LYS A 197 -0.10 9.47 30.02
C LYS A 197 1.37 9.16 29.83
N GLU A 198 1.70 8.06 29.14
CA GLU A 198 3.09 7.69 28.84
C GLU A 198 3.79 8.78 28.01
N LYS A 199 3.10 9.35 27.02
CA LYS A 199 3.64 10.43 26.17
C LYS A 199 3.87 11.71 26.94
N ILE A 200 2.95 12.13 27.81
CA ILE A 200 3.11 13.33 28.64
C ILE A 200 4.28 13.16 29.61
N GLU A 201 4.50 11.95 30.13
CA GLU A 201 5.62 11.67 31.05
C GLU A 201 6.99 11.65 30.35
N ASN A 202 7.04 11.23 29.08
CA ASN A 202 8.31 11.00 28.37
C ASN A 202 8.68 12.06 27.31
N ASP A 203 7.76 12.97 26.94
CA ASP A 203 7.94 13.92 25.82
C ASP A 203 7.47 15.33 26.24
N GLU A 204 8.42 16.19 26.61
CA GLU A 204 8.15 17.57 27.09
C GLU A 204 7.42 18.42 26.05
N ASP A 205 7.77 18.29 24.76
CA ASP A 205 7.13 19.04 23.67
C ASP A 205 5.67 18.60 23.48
N PHE A 206 5.40 17.30 23.64
CA PHE A 206 4.05 16.76 23.62
C PHE A 206 3.24 17.23 24.82
N ALA A 207 3.82 17.20 26.02
CA ALA A 207 3.17 17.65 27.25
C ALA A 207 2.72 19.11 27.15
N ILE A 208 3.58 20.02 26.66
CA ILE A 208 3.24 21.45 26.51
C ILE A 208 2.02 21.67 25.61
N LYS A 209 1.88 20.88 24.54
CA LYS A 209 0.83 21.07 23.54
C LYS A 209 -0.48 20.38 23.90
N TYR A 210 -0.40 19.23 24.56
CA TYR A 210 -1.52 18.28 24.63
C TYR A 210 -1.92 17.88 26.05
N SER A 211 -1.31 18.46 27.10
CA SER A 211 -1.67 18.16 28.50
C SER A 211 -3.13 18.46 28.87
N ASN A 212 -3.77 19.38 28.16
CA ASN A 212 -5.13 19.84 28.45
C ASN A 212 -6.19 19.14 27.59
N ILE A 213 -5.80 18.17 26.75
CA ILE A 213 -6.76 17.43 25.93
C ILE A 213 -7.61 16.53 26.81
N ASN A 214 -8.92 16.61 26.65
CA ASN A 214 -9.86 15.66 27.23
C ASN A 214 -9.97 14.45 26.30
N ILE A 215 -9.50 13.30 26.77
CA ILE A 215 -9.42 12.06 26.00
C ILE A 215 -10.81 11.48 25.73
N ASP A 216 -11.74 11.60 26.70
CA ASP A 216 -13.12 11.17 26.51
C ASP A 216 -13.80 11.97 25.38
N LEU A 217 -13.57 13.29 25.34
CA LEU A 217 -14.08 14.14 24.26
C LEU A 217 -13.43 13.76 22.92
N LEU A 218 -12.13 13.48 22.89
CA LEU A 218 -11.43 13.08 21.66
C LEU A 218 -11.98 11.77 21.07
N VAL A 219 -12.28 10.77 21.90
CA VAL A 219 -12.88 9.50 21.44
C VAL A 219 -14.30 9.74 20.91
N LYS A 220 -15.06 10.63 21.55
CA LYS A 220 -16.40 11.03 21.09
C LYS A 220 -16.37 11.82 19.78
N GLU A 221 -15.39 12.70 19.59
CA GLU A 221 -15.13 13.38 18.31
C GLU A 221 -14.81 12.37 17.20
N LEU A 222 -13.99 11.36 17.51
CA LEU A 222 -13.66 10.30 16.58
C LEU A 222 -14.88 9.43 16.23
N LYS A 223 -15.72 9.12 17.24
CA LYS A 223 -17.01 8.46 17.05
C LYS A 223 -17.96 9.30 16.17
N TYR A 224 -18.00 10.62 16.36
CA TYR A 224 -18.77 11.52 15.50
C TYR A 224 -18.31 11.45 14.05
N TYR A 225 -16.99 11.46 13.79
CA TYR A 225 -16.43 11.46 12.42
C TYR A 225 -16.71 10.16 11.64
N VAL A 226 -16.70 9.02 12.34
CA VAL A 226 -16.96 7.70 11.74
C VAL A 226 -18.45 7.47 11.46
N ASN A 227 -19.31 8.19 12.18
CA ASN A 227 -20.76 8.10 12.06
C ASN A 227 -21.33 9.17 11.12
N ASN A 228 -22.55 8.94 10.63
CA ASN A 228 -23.29 10.02 9.99
C ASN A 228 -23.72 11.02 11.07
N PRO A 229 -23.62 12.34 10.87
CA PRO A 229 -24.09 13.34 11.83
C PRO A 229 -25.55 13.14 12.27
N LYS A 230 -26.39 12.49 11.45
CA LYS A 230 -27.79 12.17 11.79
C LYS A 230 -27.94 10.96 12.72
N ASP A 231 -26.91 10.14 12.82
CA ASP A 231 -26.92 8.89 13.60
C ASP A 231 -26.20 9.01 14.94
N TYR A 232 -25.49 10.12 15.15
CA TYR A 232 -24.87 10.49 16.42
C TYR A 232 -25.85 11.30 17.29
N ASP A 233 -26.22 10.76 18.45
CA ASP A 233 -27.22 11.33 19.37
C ASP A 233 -26.69 11.43 20.82
N GLU A 234 -25.41 11.77 20.95
CA GLU A 234 -24.78 11.99 22.26
C GLU A 234 -24.83 13.47 22.70
N PRO A 235 -24.86 13.74 24.01
CA PRO A 235 -25.03 15.09 24.55
C PRO A 235 -23.89 16.04 24.13
N GLU A 236 -22.68 15.53 23.91
CA GLU A 236 -21.51 16.32 23.53
C GLU A 236 -21.52 16.76 22.06
N LYS A 237 -22.50 16.32 21.26
CA LYS A 237 -22.60 16.66 19.83
C LYS A 237 -22.50 18.15 19.54
N ALA A 238 -23.21 18.97 20.33
CA ALA A 238 -23.23 20.42 20.12
C ALA A 238 -21.86 21.06 20.38
N ASP A 239 -21.13 20.54 21.38
CA ASP A 239 -19.79 21.01 21.72
C ASP A 239 -18.75 20.54 20.69
N ILE A 240 -18.87 19.30 20.20
CA ILE A 240 -18.04 18.74 19.12
C ILE A 240 -18.22 19.53 17.82
N GLU A 241 -19.46 19.78 17.39
CA GLU A 241 -19.74 20.55 16.17
C GLU A 241 -19.22 21.98 16.27
N LYS A 242 -19.33 22.60 17.46
CA LYS A 242 -18.80 23.94 17.70
C LYS A 242 -17.27 23.97 17.65
N ASN A 243 -16.59 23.02 18.29
CA ASN A 243 -15.13 22.95 18.28
C ASN A 243 -14.59 22.77 16.85
N LEU A 244 -15.19 21.87 16.07
CA LEU A 244 -14.83 21.61 14.67
C LEU A 244 -15.06 22.80 13.73
N LEU A 245 -16.02 23.69 14.02
CA LEU A 245 -16.28 24.90 13.25
C LEU A 245 -15.33 26.06 13.59
N THR A 246 -14.65 25.98 14.74
CA THR A 246 -13.73 27.02 15.24
C THR A 246 -12.25 26.70 15.06
N SER A 247 -11.91 25.44 14.78
CA SER A 247 -10.57 24.95 14.42
C SER A 247 -10.30 25.07 12.92
#